data_AF-A0A7C7D8N1-F1
#
_entry.id   AF-A0A7C7D8N1-F1
#
_cell.length_a   1.000
_cell.length_b   1.000
_cell.length_c   1.000
_cell.angle_alpha   90.00
_cell.angle_beta   90.00
_cell.angle_gamma   90.00
#
_symmetry.space_group_name_H-M   'P 1'
#
loop_
_entity.id
_entity.type
_entity.pdbx_description
1 polymer ?
#
loop_
_entity_poly.entity_id
_entity_poly.type
_entity_poly.pdbx_seq_one_letter_code
_entity_poly.pdbx_strand_id
1 'polypeptide(L)'
;MFQKFECEECAKTFDSYTEAFIHELKCFSLKRKQEVELDKAKKEIFDGTYNCFVKRITSDAKEFIPIQGEYSGRFVHFVFTLELTNGEQVIISDRGIDSGKLVSSQEILAKVYYELDILVSKKFEGTLTDEHGYTYLLDGINIFNILSRMKGKKVRIEIIE
;
A
#
# COMPACT_ATOMS: atom_id res chain seq x y z
N MET A 1 -2.95 -39.53 28.55
CA MET A 1 -2.88 -39.18 27.11
C MET A 1 -2.29 -37.79 27.06
N PHE A 2 -1.03 -37.62 26.62
CA PHE A 2 -0.41 -36.29 26.55
C PHE A 2 -0.95 -35.59 25.30
N GLN A 3 -1.61 -34.45 25.47
CA GLN A 3 -2.05 -33.63 24.35
C GLN A 3 -0.82 -33.00 23.71
N LYS A 4 -0.56 -33.35 22.45
CA LYS A 4 0.49 -32.69 21.65
C LYS A 4 -0.02 -31.35 21.16
N PHE A 5 0.87 -30.37 21.12
CA PHE A 5 0.59 -29.04 20.58
C PHE A 5 1.11 -28.98 19.15
N GLU A 6 0.30 -28.52 18.20
CA GLU A 6 0.64 -28.46 16.79
C GLU A 6 0.72 -26.99 16.35
N CYS A 7 1.82 -26.63 15.69
CA CYS A 7 1.95 -25.33 15.07
C CYS A 7 1.03 -25.23 13.86
N GLU A 8 0.06 -24.32 13.90
CA GLU A 8 -0.95 -24.15 12.85
C GLU A 8 -0.36 -23.82 11.47
N GLU A 9 0.87 -23.28 11.42
CA GLU A 9 1.51 -22.81 10.19
C GLU A 9 2.34 -23.87 9.46
N CYS A 10 2.96 -24.78 10.20
CA CYS A 10 3.91 -25.74 9.65
C CYS A 10 3.64 -27.18 10.10
N ALA A 11 2.50 -27.42 10.75
CA ALA A 11 2.00 -28.71 11.22
C ALA A 11 3.01 -29.49 12.11
N LYS A 12 3.99 -28.77 12.66
CA LYS A 12 5.01 -29.37 13.52
C LYS A 12 4.42 -29.56 14.91
N THR A 13 4.60 -30.76 15.47
CA THR A 13 4.07 -31.12 16.79
C THR A 13 5.13 -31.00 17.87
N PHE A 14 4.70 -30.62 19.07
CA PHE A 14 5.51 -30.38 20.27
C PHE A 14 4.88 -31.10 21.47
N ASP A 15 5.74 -31.55 22.37
CA ASP A 15 5.32 -32.27 23.58
C ASP A 15 4.98 -31.30 24.74
N SER A 16 5.29 -30.01 24.61
CA SER A 16 4.90 -28.96 25.55
C SER A 16 4.33 -27.72 24.86
N TYR A 17 3.41 -27.05 25.54
CA TYR A 17 2.85 -25.77 25.09
C TYR A 17 3.94 -24.71 24.94
N THR A 18 4.90 -24.66 25.88
CA THR A 18 5.98 -23.68 25.86
C THR A 18 6.89 -23.85 24.63
N GLU A 19 7.20 -25.08 24.23
CA GLU A 19 7.97 -25.34 23.00
C GLU A 19 7.19 -24.99 21.74
N ALA A 20 5.90 -25.33 21.69
CA ALA A 20 5.01 -24.92 20.59
C ALA A 20 4.95 -23.40 20.47
N PHE A 21 4.76 -22.70 21.59
CA PHE A 21 4.70 -21.24 21.64
C PHE A 21 6.02 -20.59 21.19
N ILE A 22 7.17 -21.05 21.68
CA ILE A 22 8.50 -20.57 21.24
C ILE A 22 8.73 -20.86 19.76
N HIS A 23 8.22 -21.99 19.28
CA HIS A 23 8.33 -22.35 17.88
C HIS A 23 7.39 -21.54 16.98
N GLU A 24 6.14 -21.29 17.36
CA GLU A 24 5.22 -20.42 16.63
C GLU A 24 5.74 -18.99 16.55
N LEU A 25 6.36 -18.52 17.64
CA LEU A 25 7.15 -17.30 17.63
C LEU A 25 8.30 -17.33 16.60
N LYS A 26 8.70 -18.47 16.04
CA LYS A 26 9.83 -18.58 15.09
C LYS A 26 9.46 -19.20 13.73
N CYS A 27 8.39 -19.98 13.60
CA CYS A 27 8.12 -20.81 12.41
C CYS A 27 7.78 -19.96 11.18
N PHE A 28 7.25 -18.75 11.38
CA PHE A 28 7.07 -17.76 10.32
C PHE A 28 7.20 -16.35 10.91
N SER A 29 8.22 -15.57 10.53
CA SER A 29 8.38 -14.21 11.08
C SER A 29 7.20 -13.35 10.66
N LEU A 30 6.64 -12.58 11.59
CA LEU A 30 5.54 -11.65 11.28
C LEU A 30 5.97 -10.67 10.18
N LYS A 31 7.26 -10.30 10.15
CA LYS A 31 7.85 -9.55 9.04
C LYS A 31 7.64 -10.22 7.70
N ARG A 32 7.91 -11.52 7.58
CA ARG A 32 7.73 -12.24 6.31
C ARG A 32 6.26 -12.31 5.91
N LYS A 33 5.34 -12.48 6.88
CA LYS A 33 3.89 -12.38 6.59
C LYS A 33 3.54 -10.98 6.05
N GLN A 34 4.08 -9.94 6.67
CA GLN A 34 3.83 -8.56 6.21
C GLN A 34 4.43 -8.30 4.84
N GLU A 35 5.65 -8.78 4.55
CA GLU A 35 6.28 -8.70 3.22
C GLU A 35 5.40 -9.36 2.14
N VAL A 36 4.82 -10.52 2.43
CA VAL A 36 3.88 -11.20 1.51
C VAL A 36 2.64 -10.35 1.25
N GLU A 37 2.04 -9.75 2.28
CA GLU A 37 0.86 -8.88 2.10
C GLU A 37 1.20 -7.59 1.33
N LEU A 38 2.39 -7.01 1.56
CA LEU A 38 2.89 -5.86 0.79
C LEU A 38 3.08 -6.24 -0.68
N ASP A 39 3.66 -7.41 -0.98
CA ASP A 39 3.87 -7.87 -2.35
C ASP A 39 2.56 -8.19 -3.09
N LYS A 40 1.55 -8.70 -2.38
CA LYS A 40 0.18 -8.84 -2.94
C LYS A 40 -0.40 -7.47 -3.30
N ALA A 41 -0.33 -6.51 -2.39
CA ALA A 41 -0.82 -5.16 -2.63
C ALA A 41 -0.11 -4.49 -3.82
N LYS A 42 1.22 -4.64 -3.95
CA LYS A 42 1.97 -4.13 -5.12
C LYS A 42 1.42 -4.67 -6.43
N LYS A 43 1.20 -5.98 -6.52
CA LYS A 43 0.68 -6.61 -7.74
C LYS A 43 -0.71 -6.06 -8.08
N GLU A 44 -1.61 -6.01 -7.09
CA GLU A 44 -2.96 -5.49 -7.29
C GLU A 44 -2.97 -4.02 -7.74
N ILE A 45 -2.03 -3.18 -7.28
CA ILE A 45 -1.90 -1.79 -7.75
C ILE A 45 -1.45 -1.73 -9.21
N PHE A 46 -0.47 -2.54 -9.61
CA PHE A 46 0.01 -2.57 -11.00
C PHE A 46 -1.01 -3.15 -11.98
N ASP A 47 -1.86 -4.08 -11.51
CA ASP A 47 -2.95 -4.65 -12.29
C ASP A 47 -4.24 -3.80 -12.22
N GLY A 48 -4.27 -2.80 -11.33
CA GLY A 48 -5.45 -2.00 -11.00
C GLY A 48 -5.61 -0.70 -11.78
N THR A 49 -6.66 0.06 -11.41
CA THR A 49 -7.09 1.30 -12.07
C THR A 49 -6.04 2.41 -12.05
N TYR A 50 -5.17 2.43 -11.04
CA TYR A 50 -4.19 3.50 -10.84
C TYR A 50 -2.80 3.22 -11.42
N ASN A 51 -2.62 2.10 -12.14
CA ASN A 51 -1.31 1.70 -12.63
C ASN A 51 -0.62 2.74 -13.53
N CYS A 52 -1.39 3.56 -14.25
CA CYS A 52 -0.88 4.61 -15.14
C CYS A 52 -0.28 5.81 -14.39
N PHE A 53 -0.62 5.97 -13.10
CA PHE A 53 -0.06 7.00 -12.23
C PHE A 53 1.18 6.53 -11.49
N VAL A 54 1.36 5.22 -11.33
CA VAL A 54 2.41 4.64 -10.48
C VAL A 54 3.58 4.21 -11.35
N LYS A 55 4.72 4.88 -11.17
CA LYS A 55 5.97 4.56 -11.86
C LYS A 55 6.73 3.43 -11.18
N ARG A 56 6.78 3.46 -9.84
CA ARG A 56 7.51 2.48 -9.04
C ARG A 56 6.88 2.35 -7.66
N ILE A 57 6.94 1.16 -7.10
CA ILE A 57 6.53 0.89 -5.72
C ILE A 57 7.70 0.28 -4.96
N THR A 58 7.99 0.82 -3.79
CA THR A 58 8.91 0.21 -2.82
C THR A 58 8.16 -0.05 -1.52
N SER A 59 8.57 -1.10 -0.81
CA SER A 59 8.04 -1.36 0.52
C SER A 59 9.10 -1.96 1.41
N ASP A 60 8.98 -1.73 2.71
CA ASP A 60 9.80 -2.35 3.74
C ASP A 60 8.92 -2.75 4.93
N ALA A 61 9.34 -3.81 5.63
CA ALA A 61 8.71 -4.29 6.85
C ALA A 61 9.78 -4.49 7.94
N LYS A 62 9.52 -3.91 9.11
CA LYS A 62 10.46 -3.93 10.24
C LYS A 62 9.77 -4.44 11.49
N GLU A 63 10.33 -5.49 12.07
CA GLU A 63 9.91 -5.96 13.39
C GLU A 63 10.51 -5.04 14.46
N PHE A 64 9.71 -4.74 15.48
CA PHE A 64 10.19 -4.08 16.69
C PHE A 64 9.49 -4.65 17.91
N ILE A 65 10.17 -4.53 19.05
CA ILE A 65 9.67 -4.97 20.35
C ILE A 65 9.57 -3.69 21.20
N PRO A 66 8.37 -3.16 21.45
CA PRO A 66 8.24 -2.00 22.31
C PRO A 66 8.67 -2.37 23.74
N ILE A 67 9.61 -1.60 24.29
CA ILE A 67 10.04 -1.73 25.67
C ILE A 67 9.19 -0.76 26.49
N GLN A 68 7.90 -1.06 26.66
CA GLN A 68 7.05 -0.36 27.64
C GLN A 68 6.20 -1.39 28.38
N GLY A 69 6.10 -1.19 29.70
CA GLY A 69 5.64 -2.16 30.68
C GLY A 69 4.38 -2.95 30.28
N GLU A 70 4.45 -4.26 30.52
CA GLU A 70 3.37 -5.25 30.47
C GLU A 70 2.85 -5.73 29.11
N TYR A 71 3.25 -5.13 27.98
CA TYR A 71 2.90 -5.67 26.65
C TYR A 71 4.05 -6.47 26.02
N SER A 72 4.05 -7.79 26.20
CA SER A 72 4.92 -8.70 25.43
C SER A 72 4.25 -9.09 24.11
N GLY A 73 4.38 -8.24 23.09
CA GLY A 73 3.92 -8.51 21.72
C GLY A 73 5.04 -8.29 20.70
N ARG A 74 5.03 -9.02 19.58
CA ARG A 74 5.86 -8.70 18.42
C ARG A 74 5.07 -7.80 17.49
N PHE A 75 5.65 -6.68 17.11
CA PHE A 75 5.02 -5.71 16.25
C PHE A 75 5.78 -5.64 14.94
N VAL A 76 5.06 -5.42 13.84
CA VAL A 76 5.65 -5.20 12.53
C VAL A 76 5.12 -3.89 12.00
N HIS A 77 6.03 -2.96 11.76
CA HIS A 77 5.74 -1.75 11.02
C HIS A 77 6.03 -1.96 9.55
N PHE A 78 5.22 -1.35 8.69
CA PHE A 78 5.50 -1.30 7.26
C PHE A 78 5.57 0.14 6.76
N VAL A 79 6.39 0.31 5.73
CA VAL A 79 6.42 1.52 4.91
C VAL A 79 6.16 1.08 3.48
N PHE A 80 5.23 1.75 2.82
CA PHE A 80 4.83 1.50 1.45
C PHE A 80 4.87 2.81 0.69
N THR A 81 5.79 2.93 -0.26
CA THR A 81 6.06 4.16 -0.98
C THR A 81 5.74 3.99 -2.45
N LEU A 82 4.88 4.86 -2.97
CA LEU A 82 4.57 4.97 -4.39
C LEU A 82 5.33 6.17 -4.96
N GLU A 83 6.14 5.94 -5.98
CA GLU A 83 6.65 6.98 -6.86
C GLU A 83 5.69 7.15 -8.03
N LEU A 84 5.12 8.34 -8.15
CA LEU A 84 4.18 8.68 -9.21
C LEU A 84 4.93 9.07 -10.50
N THR A 85 4.24 9.00 -11.63
CA THR A 85 4.82 9.33 -12.95
C THR A 85 5.23 10.80 -13.09
N ASN A 86 4.64 11.69 -12.30
CA ASN A 86 5.04 13.11 -12.19
C ASN A 86 6.26 13.34 -11.27
N GLY A 87 6.80 12.29 -10.63
CA GLY A 87 7.93 12.37 -9.72
C GLY A 87 7.57 12.60 -8.25
N GLU A 88 6.29 12.81 -7.91
CA GLU A 88 5.84 12.91 -6.53
C GLU A 88 5.90 11.55 -5.81
N GLN A 89 5.98 11.59 -4.48
CA GLN A 89 5.99 10.38 -3.66
C GLN A 89 4.82 10.38 -2.68
N VAL A 90 4.11 9.25 -2.64
CA VAL A 90 3.05 8.98 -1.65
C VAL A 90 3.57 7.91 -0.70
N ILE A 91 3.63 8.24 0.60
CA ILE A 91 4.14 7.34 1.64
C ILE A 91 2.98 6.90 2.52
N ILE A 92 2.77 5.59 2.58
CA ILE A 92 1.73 4.95 3.37
C ILE A 92 2.41 4.08 4.41
N SER A 93 2.05 4.27 5.66
CA SER A 93 2.53 3.47 6.78
C SER A 93 1.39 3.13 7.73
N ASP A 94 1.59 2.09 8.53
CA ASP A 94 0.77 1.87 9.71
C ASP A 94 1.17 2.90 10.78
N ARG A 95 0.45 4.02 10.82
CA ARG A 95 0.65 5.03 11.86
C ARG A 95 0.29 4.45 13.23
N GLY A 96 1.31 3.97 13.93
CA GLY A 96 1.34 3.80 15.39
C GLY A 96 0.87 2.43 15.89
N ILE A 97 1.78 1.74 16.60
CA ILE A 97 1.71 1.12 17.94
C ILE A 97 0.41 0.38 18.39
N ASP A 98 -0.76 0.72 17.88
CA ASP A 98 -2.07 0.32 18.42
C ASP A 98 -2.65 -0.99 17.90
N SER A 99 -1.92 -1.77 17.10
CA SER A 99 -2.41 -3.15 16.87
C SER A 99 -1.37 -4.25 16.78
N GLY A 100 -0.11 -4.00 16.40
CA GLY A 100 0.89 -5.07 16.28
C GLY A 100 0.45 -6.26 15.41
N LYS A 101 -0.61 -6.06 14.63
CA LYS A 101 -1.27 -7.08 13.82
C LYS A 101 -0.72 -6.98 12.41
N LEU A 102 -0.67 -8.14 11.76
CA LEU A 102 -0.50 -8.22 10.33
C LEU A 102 -1.57 -7.34 9.65
N VAL A 103 -1.14 -6.40 8.81
CA VAL A 103 -2.05 -5.62 7.97
C VAL A 103 -2.21 -6.33 6.64
N SER A 104 -3.45 -6.65 6.28
CA SER A 104 -3.77 -7.37 5.05
C SER A 104 -3.52 -6.52 3.80
N SER A 105 -3.31 -7.17 2.65
CA SER A 105 -3.17 -6.48 1.37
C SER A 105 -4.37 -5.58 1.06
N GLN A 106 -5.59 -6.00 1.44
CA GLN A 106 -6.82 -5.23 1.22
C GLN A 106 -6.86 -3.94 2.05
N GLU A 107 -6.40 -3.97 3.29
CA GLU A 107 -6.28 -2.76 4.12
C GLU A 107 -5.22 -1.81 3.59
N ILE A 108 -4.11 -2.34 3.07
CA ILE A 108 -3.07 -1.54 2.39
C ILE A 108 -3.66 -0.88 1.16
N LEU A 109 -4.36 -1.63 0.30
CA LEU A 109 -5.00 -1.14 -0.92
C LEU A 109 -6.03 -0.06 -0.63
N ALA A 110 -6.87 -0.23 0.39
CA ALA A 110 -7.84 0.77 0.78
C ALA A 110 -7.17 2.12 1.12
N LYS A 111 -6.05 2.09 1.86
CA LYS A 111 -5.26 3.29 2.16
C LYS A 111 -4.62 3.90 0.92
N VAL A 112 -4.06 3.05 0.03
CA VAL A 112 -3.46 3.50 -1.24
C VAL A 112 -4.49 4.19 -2.11
N TYR A 113 -5.64 3.55 -2.34
CA TYR A 113 -6.67 4.08 -3.21
C TYR A 113 -7.29 5.35 -2.64
N TYR A 114 -7.45 5.45 -1.32
CA TYR A 114 -7.88 6.70 -0.70
C TYR A 114 -6.93 7.87 -1.00
N GLU A 115 -5.61 7.69 -0.85
CA GLU A 115 -4.62 8.74 -1.14
C GLU A 115 -4.58 9.08 -2.64
N LEU A 116 -4.65 8.06 -3.51
CA LEU A 116 -4.68 8.28 -4.96
C LEU A 116 -5.98 8.95 -5.42
N ASP A 117 -7.12 8.61 -4.82
CA ASP A 117 -8.43 9.24 -5.05
C ASP A 117 -8.39 10.74 -4.73
N ILE A 118 -7.73 11.12 -3.63
CA ILE A 118 -7.53 12.54 -3.28
C ILE A 118 -6.70 13.24 -4.36
N LEU A 119 -5.62 12.62 -4.83
CA LEU A 119 -4.76 13.22 -5.84
C LEU A 119 -5.47 13.41 -7.17
N VAL A 120 -6.19 12.38 -7.64
CA VAL A 120 -6.92 12.45 -8.92
C VAL A 120 -8.18 13.31 -8.85
N SER A 121 -8.76 13.50 -7.66
CA SER A 121 -9.91 14.38 -7.44
C SER A 121 -9.53 15.85 -7.29
N LYS A 122 -8.24 16.18 -7.19
CA LYS A 122 -7.78 17.57 -7.30
C LYS A 122 -8.32 18.17 -8.59
N LYS A 123 -8.96 19.32 -8.44
CA LYS A 123 -9.50 20.09 -9.54
C LYS A 123 -8.42 21.00 -10.06
N PHE A 124 -8.30 21.04 -11.38
CA PHE A 124 -7.40 21.94 -12.07
C PHE A 124 -8.23 23.00 -12.79
N GLU A 125 -7.75 24.22 -12.73
CA GLU A 125 -8.22 25.34 -13.54
C GLU A 125 -7.13 25.65 -14.57
N GLY A 126 -7.51 25.97 -15.81
CA GLY A 126 -6.55 26.26 -16.86
C GLY A 126 -7.10 26.09 -18.26
N THR A 127 -6.19 25.88 -19.21
CA THR A 127 -6.54 25.69 -20.63
C THR A 127 -5.83 24.48 -21.21
N LEU A 128 -6.55 23.63 -21.94
CA LEU A 128 -6.01 22.49 -22.66
C LEU A 128 -5.99 22.80 -24.15
N THR A 129 -4.82 22.72 -24.80
CA THR A 129 -4.70 22.97 -26.24
C THR A 129 -4.39 21.66 -26.97
N ASP A 130 -5.20 21.31 -27.97
CA ASP A 130 -4.96 20.11 -28.78
C ASP A 130 -3.94 20.34 -29.91
N GLU A 131 -3.60 19.25 -30.61
CA GLU A 131 -2.65 19.24 -31.73
C GLU A 131 -3.09 20.09 -32.94
N HIS A 132 -4.35 20.52 -32.99
CA HIS A 132 -4.91 21.40 -34.02
C HIS A 132 -5.03 22.85 -33.53
N GLY A 133 -4.57 23.16 -32.31
CA GLY A 133 -4.62 24.48 -31.71
C GLY A 133 -5.95 24.85 -31.05
N TYR A 134 -6.89 23.92 -30.91
CA TYR A 134 -8.14 24.20 -30.19
C TYR A 134 -7.88 24.26 -28.70
N THR A 135 -8.29 25.36 -28.08
CA THR A 135 -8.16 25.60 -26.64
C THR A 135 -9.47 25.31 -25.92
N TYR A 136 -9.41 24.47 -24.88
CA TYR A 136 -10.54 24.11 -24.02
C TYR A 136 -10.29 24.66 -22.62
N LEU A 137 -11.25 25.41 -22.06
CA LEU A 137 -11.19 25.84 -20.66
C LEU A 137 -11.41 24.65 -19.73
N LEU A 138 -10.49 24.48 -18.79
CA LEU A 138 -10.60 23.60 -17.64
C LEU A 138 -11.16 24.45 -16.50
N ASP A 139 -12.44 24.27 -16.16
CA ASP A 139 -13.10 24.90 -15.02
C ASP A 139 -13.38 23.82 -13.97
N GLY A 140 -12.49 23.72 -12.98
CA GLY A 140 -12.61 22.75 -11.90
C GLY A 140 -12.65 21.28 -12.36
N ILE A 141 -11.94 20.96 -13.45
CA ILE A 141 -11.95 19.62 -14.06
C ILE A 141 -10.86 18.77 -13.43
N ASN A 142 -11.20 17.53 -13.06
CA ASN A 142 -10.25 16.57 -12.53
C ASN A 142 -9.50 15.81 -13.64
N ILE A 143 -8.39 15.14 -13.30
CA ILE A 143 -7.53 14.51 -14.29
C ILE A 143 -8.24 13.39 -15.07
N PHE A 144 -9.17 12.66 -14.44
CA PHE A 144 -9.97 11.63 -15.09
C PHE A 144 -10.93 12.20 -16.14
N ASN A 145 -11.54 13.34 -15.89
CA ASN A 145 -12.39 14.02 -16.86
C ASN A 145 -11.57 14.51 -18.06
N ILE A 146 -10.32 14.92 -17.84
CA ILE A 146 -9.40 15.23 -18.93
C ILE A 146 -9.09 13.94 -19.72
N LEU A 147 -8.56 12.90 -19.06
CA LEU A 147 -8.17 11.64 -19.70
C LEU A 147 -9.32 10.96 -20.47
N SER A 148 -10.53 10.95 -19.91
CA SER A 148 -11.73 10.39 -20.54
C SER A 148 -12.17 11.19 -21.78
N ARG A 149 -12.10 12.52 -21.75
CA ARG A 149 -12.35 13.38 -22.91
C ARG A 149 -11.32 13.18 -24.01
N MET A 150 -10.08 12.83 -23.65
CA MET A 150 -9.00 12.66 -24.61
C MET A 150 -9.07 11.36 -25.44
N LYS A 151 -9.86 10.34 -25.05
CA LYS A 151 -10.10 9.10 -25.83
C LYS A 151 -8.84 8.47 -26.48
N GLY A 152 -7.70 8.47 -25.78
CA GLY A 152 -6.44 7.90 -26.28
C GLY A 152 -5.59 8.82 -27.17
N LYS A 153 -5.97 10.09 -27.33
CA LYS A 153 -5.13 11.09 -27.99
C LYS A 153 -3.98 11.53 -27.08
N LYS A 154 -2.81 11.77 -27.67
CA LYS A 154 -1.68 12.39 -26.97
C LYS A 154 -2.01 13.87 -26.75
N VAL A 155 -1.87 14.35 -25.51
CA VAL A 155 -1.97 15.78 -25.18
C VAL A 155 -0.80 16.23 -24.36
N ARG A 156 -0.47 17.50 -24.52
CA ARG A 156 0.38 18.26 -23.61
C ARG A 156 -0.54 19.13 -22.75
N ILE A 157 -0.51 18.92 -21.44
CA ILE A 157 -1.22 19.75 -20.47
C ILE A 157 -0.19 20.73 -19.91
N GLU A 158 -0.49 22.02 -20.01
CA GLU A 158 0.32 23.08 -19.41
C GLU A 158 -0.50 23.67 -18.25
N ILE A 159 -0.03 23.45 -17.02
CA ILE A 159 -0.62 24.02 -15.82
C ILE A 159 0.06 25.37 -15.60
N ILE A 160 -0.72 26.44 -15.61
CA ILE A 160 -0.24 27.79 -15.31
C ILE A 160 -0.60 28.04 -13.85
N GLU A 161 0.42 28.15 -12.99
CA GLU A 161 0.28 28.58 -11.59
C GLU A 161 0.22 30.11 -11.48
#